data_AF-A0A9P0LUC1-F1
#
_entry.id   AF-A0A9P0LUC1-F1
#
_cell.length_a   1.000
_cell.length_b   1.000
_cell.length_c   1.000
_cell.angle_alpha   90.00
_cell.angle_beta   90.00
_cell.angle_gamma   90.00
#
_symmetry.space_group_name_H-M   'P 1'
#
loop_
_entity.id
_entity.type
_entity.pdbx_description
1 polymer ?
#
loop_
_entity_poly.entity_id
_entity_poly.type
_entity_poly.pdbx_seq_one_letter_code
_entity_poly.pdbx_strand_id
1 'polypeptide(L)'
;MDFVHKSGGHENGWRKEDHDLFVKLRSKHKDIKIAAENLHDVLPDVSIQDVYEHEEWYEKYLDLNKKKKEAITRWKKSKNKQSTSKNHAESRYARKLKLEPENKQSIQEKLMKWKETKQIQYELTRKIQMEKLIERREQDEMRRKRNEEIKQIVNEWKITKAALEEDKIRQEKKIEEIERKKRAMEANRLIRQYQSQDDMYIARARKIRERDNSKPTIRSKSSQLVPRDPDRLLKPTIQWMNRVHDESHSLISFPACTVSLNNLPKLKIPEWRRKKE
;
A
#
# COMPACT_ATOMS: atom_id res chain seq x y z
N MET A 1 0.09 32.81 33.26
CA MET A 1 0.39 31.37 33.41
C MET A 1 -0.86 30.61 33.04
N ASP A 2 -0.89 30.03 31.84
CA ASP A 2 -2.10 29.44 31.29
C ASP A 2 -2.24 27.98 31.79
N PHE A 3 -3.08 27.79 32.80
CA PHE A 3 -3.29 26.50 33.49
C PHE A 3 -3.71 25.40 32.50
N VAL A 4 -4.49 25.78 31.47
CA VAL A 4 -5.01 24.86 30.44
C VAL A 4 -3.89 24.30 29.57
N HIS A 5 -2.90 25.12 29.22
CA HIS A 5 -1.75 24.67 28.42
C HIS A 5 -0.79 23.79 29.24
N LYS A 6 -0.69 24.02 30.56
CA LYS A 6 0.13 23.18 31.46
C LYS A 6 -0.49 21.81 31.75
N SER A 7 -1.82 21.67 31.68
CA SER A 7 -2.53 20.42 31.96
C SER A 7 -2.86 19.60 30.72
N GLY A 8 -2.28 19.92 29.55
CA GLY A 8 -2.54 19.17 28.31
C GLY A 8 -3.91 19.44 27.67
N GLY A 9 -4.59 20.53 28.03
CA GLY A 9 -5.85 20.92 27.39
C GLY A 9 -7.06 20.04 27.75
N HIS A 10 -8.04 20.01 26.84
CA HIS A 10 -9.26 19.22 27.00
C HIS A 10 -9.10 17.78 26.47
N GLU A 11 -7.93 17.46 25.94
CA GLU A 11 -7.61 16.20 25.27
C GLU A 11 -6.41 15.48 25.93
N ASN A 12 -5.94 15.93 27.09
CA ASN A 12 -4.80 15.36 27.83
C ASN A 12 -3.49 15.25 27.03
N GLY A 13 -3.25 16.17 26.09
CA GLY A 13 -2.09 16.13 25.20
C GLY A 13 -2.26 15.24 23.97
N TRP A 14 -3.40 14.57 23.79
CA TRP A 14 -3.73 13.88 22.54
C TRP A 14 -4.07 14.88 21.43
N ARG A 15 -3.76 14.52 20.18
CA ARG A 15 -4.28 15.25 19.03
C ARG A 15 -5.80 15.12 18.99
N LYS A 16 -6.47 16.19 18.56
CA LYS A 16 -7.95 16.22 18.50
C LYS A 16 -8.53 15.09 17.66
N GLU A 17 -7.88 14.79 16.54
CA GLU A 17 -8.28 13.74 15.61
C GLU A 17 -8.20 12.35 16.28
N ASP A 18 -7.09 12.10 16.99
CA ASP A 18 -6.84 10.84 17.72
C ASP A 18 -7.81 10.68 18.89
N HIS A 19 -8.09 11.77 19.63
CA HIS A 19 -9.08 11.79 20.71
C HIS A 19 -10.50 11.52 20.19
N ASP A 20 -10.91 12.15 19.09
CA ASP A 20 -12.22 11.93 18.48
C ASP A 20 -12.39 10.49 17.98
N LEU A 21 -11.32 9.90 17.45
CA LEU A 21 -11.31 8.50 17.03
C LEU A 21 -11.47 7.56 18.23
N PHE A 22 -10.73 7.81 19.31
CA PHE A 22 -10.87 7.09 20.58
C PHE A 22 -12.31 7.13 21.12
N VAL A 23 -12.92 8.31 21.19
CA VAL A 23 -14.32 8.46 21.67
C VAL A 23 -15.29 7.67 20.78
N LYS A 24 -15.08 7.67 19.46
CA LYS A 24 -15.90 6.89 18.52
C LYS A 24 -15.76 5.39 18.77
N LEU A 25 -14.55 4.88 18.90
CA LEU A 25 -14.29 3.45 19.14
C LEU A 25 -14.82 3.00 20.51
N ARG A 26 -14.64 3.82 21.55
CA ARG A 26 -15.22 3.61 22.89
C ARG A 26 -16.73 3.53 22.86
N SER A 27 -17.41 4.36 22.05
CA SER A 27 -18.87 4.29 21.93
C SER A 27 -19.36 3.04 21.17
N LYS A 28 -18.51 2.46 20.32
CA LYS A 28 -18.81 1.27 19.52
C LYS A 28 -18.58 -0.04 20.28
N HIS A 29 -17.55 -0.12 21.11
CA HIS A 29 -17.18 -1.33 21.85
C HIS A 29 -17.38 -1.11 23.34
N LYS A 30 -18.14 -2.02 24.00
CA LYS A 30 -18.32 -1.99 25.46
C LYS A 30 -17.05 -2.38 26.22
N ASP A 31 -16.23 -3.23 25.60
CA ASP A 31 -14.98 -3.70 26.20
C ASP A 31 -13.80 -2.84 25.74
N ILE A 32 -13.15 -2.20 26.71
CA ILE A 32 -12.01 -1.31 26.49
C ILE A 32 -10.83 -2.01 25.82
N LYS A 33 -10.64 -3.31 26.07
CA LYS A 33 -9.55 -4.11 25.50
C LYS A 33 -9.66 -4.18 23.97
N ILE A 34 -10.86 -4.45 23.48
CA ILE A 34 -11.18 -4.50 22.04
C ILE A 34 -11.06 -3.12 21.42
N ALA A 35 -11.48 -2.07 22.14
CA ALA A 35 -11.32 -0.70 21.68
C ALA A 35 -9.84 -0.29 21.57
N ALA A 36 -8.99 -0.73 22.50
CA ALA A 36 -7.57 -0.42 22.52
C ALA A 36 -6.80 -1.17 21.42
N GLU A 37 -7.11 -2.44 21.17
CA GLU A 37 -6.55 -3.22 20.06
C GLU A 37 -6.91 -2.58 18.71
N ASN A 38 -8.20 -2.28 18.49
CA ASN A 38 -8.65 -1.63 17.25
C ASN A 38 -8.07 -0.22 17.07
N LEU A 39 -7.84 0.52 18.15
CA LEU A 39 -7.22 1.84 18.07
C LEU A 39 -5.73 1.74 17.75
N HIS A 40 -5.03 0.73 18.29
CA HIS A 40 -3.64 0.45 17.96
C HIS A 40 -3.46 0.03 16.51
N ASP A 41 -4.40 -0.74 15.94
CA ASP A 41 -4.39 -1.11 14.52
C ASP A 41 -4.53 0.12 13.59
N VAL A 42 -5.28 1.14 14.02
CA VAL A 42 -5.47 2.38 13.23
C VAL A 42 -4.35 3.38 13.49
N LEU A 43 -3.84 3.44 14.72
CA LEU A 43 -2.78 4.34 15.18
C LEU A 43 -1.64 3.51 15.79
N PRO A 44 -0.70 2.99 14.98
CA PRO A 44 0.41 2.17 15.48
C PRO A 44 1.38 2.96 16.36
N ASP A 45 1.35 4.30 16.27
CA ASP A 45 2.17 5.21 17.09
C ASP A 45 1.72 5.29 18.55
N VAL A 46 0.48 4.87 18.86
CA VAL A 46 -0.10 4.92 20.20
C VAL A 46 -0.08 3.51 20.79
N SER A 47 0.55 3.33 21.95
CA SER A 47 0.59 2.01 22.58
C SER A 47 -0.74 1.67 23.24
N ILE A 48 -1.06 0.39 23.34
CA ILE A 48 -2.27 -0.09 24.03
C ILE A 48 -2.31 0.41 25.49
N GLN A 49 -1.15 0.53 26.14
CA GLN A 49 -1.03 1.06 27.49
C GLN A 49 -1.44 2.53 27.57
N ASP A 50 -1.01 3.36 26.61
CA ASP A 50 -1.41 4.77 26.53
C ASP A 50 -2.93 4.92 26.37
N VAL A 51 -3.58 3.99 25.68
CA VAL A 51 -5.04 3.98 25.52
C VAL A 51 -5.74 3.72 26.88
N TYR A 52 -5.21 2.81 27.70
CA TYR A 52 -5.76 2.55 29.03
C TYR A 52 -5.61 3.76 29.97
N GLU A 53 -4.42 4.36 29.99
CA GLU A 53 -4.17 5.57 30.78
C GLU A 53 -5.09 6.72 30.35
N HIS A 54 -5.33 6.84 29.04
CA HIS A 54 -6.25 7.83 28.50
C HIS A 54 -7.72 7.53 28.83
N GLU A 55 -8.13 6.27 28.92
CA GLU A 55 -9.47 5.90 29.38
C GLU A 55 -9.68 6.29 30.85
N GLU A 56 -8.74 5.95 31.74
CA GLU A 56 -8.84 6.33 33.15
C GLU A 56 -8.96 7.85 33.31
N TRP A 57 -8.16 8.59 32.54
CA TRP A 57 -8.26 10.03 32.49
C TRP A 57 -9.61 10.51 31.94
N TYR A 58 -10.12 9.89 30.87
CA TYR A 58 -11.37 10.28 30.23
C TYR A 58 -12.58 10.04 31.14
N GLU A 59 -12.62 8.94 31.88
CA GLU A 59 -13.65 8.68 32.89
C GLU A 59 -13.64 9.75 33.98
N LYS A 60 -12.45 10.10 34.50
CA LYS A 60 -12.29 11.18 35.48
C LYS A 60 -12.72 12.53 34.92
N TYR A 61 -12.39 12.80 33.65
CA TYR A 61 -12.80 14.02 32.96
C TYR A 61 -14.34 14.12 32.84
N LEU A 62 -15.02 13.02 32.53
CA LEU A 62 -16.49 12.99 32.43
C LEU A 62 -17.16 13.30 33.79
N ASP A 63 -16.69 12.72 34.89
CA ASP A 63 -17.20 13.01 36.24
C ASP A 63 -17.01 14.49 36.61
N LEU A 64 -15.81 15.03 36.38
CA LEU A 64 -15.52 16.44 36.65
C LEU A 64 -16.37 17.38 35.78
N ASN A 65 -16.57 17.04 34.50
CA ASN A 65 -17.40 17.83 33.61
C ASN A 65 -18.88 17.80 34.03
N LYS A 66 -19.38 16.67 34.54
CA LYS A 66 -20.71 16.57 35.13
C LYS A 66 -20.84 17.46 36.36
N LYS A 67 -19.90 17.37 37.30
CA LYS A 67 -19.85 18.24 38.50
C LYS A 67 -19.79 19.73 38.15
N LYS A 68 -19.02 20.10 37.11
CA LYS A 68 -18.97 21.46 36.57
C LYS A 68 -20.34 21.92 36.07
N LYS A 69 -21.02 21.12 35.26
CA LYS A 69 -22.37 21.44 34.76
C LYS A 69 -23.38 21.59 35.90
N GLU A 70 -23.32 20.72 36.90
CA GLU A 70 -24.16 20.81 38.10
C GLU A 70 -23.88 22.09 38.90
N ALA A 71 -22.62 22.45 39.11
CA ALA A 71 -22.25 23.70 39.79
C ALA A 71 -22.75 24.94 39.04
N ILE A 72 -22.60 24.98 37.71
CA ILE A 72 -23.08 26.09 36.87
C ILE A 72 -24.60 26.20 36.92
N THR A 73 -25.33 25.07 36.85
CA THR A 73 -26.79 25.09 36.93
C THR A 73 -27.28 25.52 38.31
N ARG A 74 -26.63 25.06 39.40
CA ARG A 74 -26.89 25.56 40.76
C ARG A 74 -26.65 27.06 40.87
N TRP A 75 -25.51 27.56 40.36
CA TRP A 75 -25.19 28.99 40.35
C TRP A 75 -26.23 29.81 39.57
N LYS A 76 -26.62 29.38 38.37
CA LYS A 76 -27.67 30.05 37.57
C LYS A 76 -29.00 30.10 38.33
N LYS A 77 -29.40 29.00 38.98
CA LYS A 77 -30.61 28.95 39.81
C LYS A 77 -30.53 29.92 41.00
N SER A 78 -29.40 29.98 41.70
CA SER A 78 -29.19 30.91 42.82
C SER A 78 -29.19 32.38 42.37
N LYS A 79 -28.58 32.68 41.22
CA LYS A 79 -28.55 34.04 40.65
C LYS A 79 -29.96 34.53 40.28
N ASN A 80 -30.78 33.68 39.67
CA ASN A 80 -32.17 34.02 39.33
C ASN A 80 -33.06 34.22 40.56
N LYS A 81 -32.83 33.45 41.64
CA LYS A 81 -33.54 33.65 42.92
C LYS A 81 -33.18 34.99 43.58
N GLN A 82 -31.92 35.43 43.49
CA GLN A 82 -31.49 36.73 44.00
C GLN A 82 -32.01 37.92 43.18
N SER A 83 -32.19 37.79 41.86
CA SER A 83 -32.78 38.87 41.06
C SER A 83 -34.27 39.05 41.34
N THR A 84 -35.02 37.97 41.60
CA THR A 84 -36.43 38.06 41.99
C THR A 84 -36.63 38.63 43.41
N SER A 85 -35.68 38.44 44.33
CA SER A 85 -35.78 39.02 45.69
C SER A 85 -35.39 40.51 45.74
N LYS A 86 -34.53 40.99 44.83
CA LYS A 86 -34.17 42.41 44.73
C LYS A 86 -35.31 43.30 44.24
N ASN A 87 -36.17 42.79 43.36
CA ASN A 87 -37.36 43.53 42.90
C ASN A 87 -38.37 43.81 44.04
N HIS A 88 -38.39 43.00 45.10
CA HIS A 88 -39.19 43.27 46.30
C HIS A 88 -38.51 44.26 47.27
N ALA A 89 -37.19 44.41 47.20
CA ALA A 89 -36.44 45.36 48.03
C ALA A 89 -36.40 46.77 47.43
N GLU A 90 -36.35 46.92 46.10
CA GLU A 90 -36.37 48.24 45.44
C GLU A 90 -37.69 49.01 45.61
N SER A 91 -38.81 48.31 45.83
CA SER A 91 -40.09 48.94 46.18
C SER A 91 -40.07 49.67 47.54
N ARG A 92 -39.21 49.26 48.50
CA ARG A 92 -39.09 49.95 49.80
C ARG A 92 -38.14 51.15 49.79
N TYR A 93 -37.14 51.18 48.92
CA TYR A 93 -36.13 52.25 48.89
C TYR A 93 -36.54 53.48 48.08
N ALA A 94 -37.52 53.37 47.18
CA ALA A 94 -38.01 54.50 46.37
C ALA A 94 -38.77 55.58 47.17
N ARG A 95 -39.04 55.37 48.47
CA ARG A 95 -39.84 56.30 49.30
C ARG A 95 -39.03 57.30 50.14
N LYS A 96 -37.70 57.20 50.15
CA LYS A 96 -36.81 58.13 50.87
C LYS A 96 -35.74 58.66 49.94
N LEU A 97 -36.03 59.71 49.16
CA LEU A 97 -35.02 60.68 48.70
C LEU A 97 -35.74 61.91 48.10
N LYS A 98 -36.34 62.76 48.96
CA LYS A 98 -36.62 64.15 48.60
C LYS A 98 -35.34 64.93 48.89
N LEU A 99 -34.51 65.14 47.86
CA LEU A 99 -33.34 66.02 47.92
C LEU A 99 -33.72 67.41 47.41
N GLU A 100 -33.24 68.41 48.15
CA GLU A 100 -33.30 69.85 47.90
C GLU A 100 -33.03 70.26 46.44
N PRO A 101 -33.75 71.26 45.90
CA PRO A 101 -33.70 71.66 44.49
C PRO A 101 -32.35 72.25 44.04
N GLU A 102 -31.56 72.82 44.95
CA GLU A 102 -30.33 73.56 44.64
C GLU A 102 -29.17 72.63 44.21
N ASN A 103 -29.20 71.36 44.60
CA ASN A 103 -28.21 70.35 44.21
C ASN A 103 -28.50 69.70 42.84
N LYS A 104 -29.70 69.89 42.28
CA LYS A 104 -30.13 69.20 41.04
C LYS A 104 -29.43 69.73 39.80
N GLN A 105 -29.20 71.04 39.72
CA GLN A 105 -28.58 71.68 38.54
C GLN A 105 -27.09 71.29 38.40
N SER A 106 -26.32 71.32 39.51
CA SER A 106 -24.91 70.88 39.51
C SER A 106 -24.76 69.40 39.16
N ILE A 107 -25.67 68.55 39.65
CA ILE A 107 -25.70 67.12 39.31
C ILE A 107 -26.02 66.92 37.82
N GLN A 108 -26.96 67.70 37.28
CA GLN A 108 -27.37 67.64 35.88
C GLN A 108 -26.25 68.07 34.93
N GLU A 109 -25.50 69.13 35.25
CA GLU A 109 -24.34 69.56 34.45
C GLU A 109 -23.21 68.52 34.46
N LYS A 110 -22.88 67.95 35.63
CA LYS A 110 -21.91 66.84 35.74
C LYS A 110 -22.36 65.62 34.94
N LEU A 111 -23.66 65.32 34.94
CA LEU A 111 -24.24 64.23 34.18
C LEU A 111 -24.17 64.48 32.67
N MET A 112 -24.42 65.70 32.20
CA MET A 112 -24.31 66.07 30.79
C MET A 112 -22.86 65.97 30.29
N LYS A 113 -21.89 66.51 31.05
CA LYS A 113 -20.46 66.36 30.73
C LYS A 113 -20.02 64.90 30.74
N TRP A 114 -20.53 64.09 31.67
CA TRP A 114 -20.27 62.64 31.68
C TRP A 114 -20.87 61.93 30.45
N LYS A 115 -22.08 62.28 30.03
CA LYS A 115 -22.70 61.74 28.81
C LYS A 115 -21.92 62.12 27.56
N GLU A 116 -21.50 63.37 27.45
CA GLU A 116 -20.70 63.87 26.32
C GLU A 116 -19.33 63.17 26.24
N THR A 117 -18.61 63.09 27.35
CA THR A 117 -17.33 62.34 27.41
C THR A 117 -17.51 60.86 27.07
N LYS A 118 -18.61 60.24 27.51
CA LYS A 118 -18.94 58.86 27.14
C LYS A 118 -19.27 58.70 25.66
N GLN A 119 -19.99 59.65 25.09
CA GLN A 119 -20.33 59.67 23.67
C GLN A 119 -19.06 59.79 22.81
N ILE A 120 -18.16 60.71 23.17
CA ILE A 120 -16.86 60.90 22.50
C ILE A 120 -16.00 59.63 22.60
N GLN A 121 -15.93 58.99 23.78
CA GLN A 121 -15.23 57.71 23.94
C GLN A 121 -15.82 56.63 23.03
N TYR A 122 -17.15 56.52 22.98
CA TYR A 122 -17.83 55.54 22.14
C TYR A 122 -17.51 55.76 20.66
N GLU A 123 -17.61 56.99 20.16
CA GLU A 123 -17.29 57.32 18.78
C GLU A 123 -15.83 57.06 18.43
N LEU A 124 -14.90 57.38 19.34
CA LEU A 124 -13.48 57.07 19.16
C LEU A 124 -13.23 55.56 19.08
N THR A 125 -13.81 54.77 19.99
CA THR A 125 -13.67 53.31 19.95
C THR A 125 -14.27 52.71 18.70
N ARG A 126 -15.42 53.23 18.23
CA ARG A 126 -16.05 52.81 16.97
C ARG A 126 -15.17 53.12 15.77
N LYS A 127 -14.57 54.32 15.71
CA LYS A 127 -13.61 54.69 14.65
C LYS A 127 -12.39 53.76 14.63
N ILE A 128 -11.79 53.50 15.79
CA ILE A 128 -10.64 52.57 15.92
C ILE A 128 -11.02 51.16 15.48
N GLN A 129 -12.22 50.68 15.83
CA GLN A 129 -12.68 49.36 15.39
C GLN A 129 -12.89 49.29 13.87
N MET A 130 -13.45 50.33 13.28
CA MET A 130 -13.63 50.42 11.82
C MET A 130 -12.28 50.42 11.10
N GLU A 131 -11.32 51.21 11.57
CA GLU A 131 -9.97 51.27 10.99
C GLU A 131 -9.29 49.90 11.02
N LYS A 132 -9.35 49.20 12.17
CA LYS A 132 -8.79 47.83 12.31
C LYS A 132 -9.45 46.82 11.38
N LEU A 133 -10.74 46.98 11.07
CA LEU A 133 -11.45 46.10 10.13
C LEU A 133 -11.01 46.36 8.69
N ILE A 134 -10.78 47.63 8.33
CA ILE A 134 -10.26 48.02 7.01
C ILE A 134 -8.84 47.49 6.84
N GLU A 135 -7.95 47.75 7.79
CA GLU A 135 -6.57 47.28 7.77
C GLU A 135 -6.50 45.74 7.67
N ARG A 136 -7.34 45.02 8.42
CA ARG A 136 -7.41 43.56 8.32
C ARG A 136 -7.85 43.09 6.93
N ARG A 137 -8.85 43.78 6.34
CA ARG A 137 -9.32 43.46 4.99
C ARG A 137 -8.22 43.66 3.95
N GLU A 138 -7.49 44.78 4.03
CA GLU A 138 -6.36 45.06 3.14
C GLU A 138 -5.24 44.03 3.29
N GLN A 139 -4.91 43.65 4.52
CA GLN A 139 -3.93 42.58 4.78
C GLN A 139 -4.38 41.24 4.22
N ASP A 140 -5.66 40.89 4.35
CA ASP A 140 -6.22 39.65 3.81
C ASP A 140 -6.21 39.66 2.27
N GLU A 141 -6.52 40.79 1.63
CA GLU A 141 -6.42 40.93 0.18
C GLU A 141 -4.98 40.81 -0.32
N MET A 142 -4.02 41.45 0.36
CA MET A 142 -2.60 41.31 0.03
C MET A 142 -2.10 39.87 0.19
N ARG A 143 -2.55 39.17 1.24
CA ARG A 143 -2.26 37.74 1.42
C ARG A 143 -2.86 36.89 0.31
N ARG A 144 -4.09 37.19 -0.13
CA ARG A 144 -4.75 36.49 -1.24
C ARG A 144 -3.98 36.69 -2.55
N LYS A 145 -3.62 37.93 -2.90
CA LYS A 145 -2.80 38.23 -4.09
C LYS A 145 -1.48 37.48 -4.08
N ARG A 146 -0.75 37.51 -2.95
CA ARG A 146 0.51 36.75 -2.79
C ARG A 146 0.31 35.24 -2.96
N ASN A 147 -0.78 34.70 -2.41
CA ASN A 147 -1.10 33.28 -2.56
C ASN A 147 -1.43 32.92 -4.02
N GLU A 148 -2.11 33.81 -4.75
CA GLU A 148 -2.40 33.64 -6.17
C GLU A 148 -1.13 33.67 -7.03
N GLU A 149 -0.21 34.60 -6.76
CA GLU A 149 1.11 34.66 -7.42
C GLU A 149 1.92 33.38 -7.18
N ILE A 150 1.98 32.91 -5.93
CA ILE A 150 2.66 31.65 -5.60
C ILE A 150 2.00 30.48 -6.33
N LYS A 151 0.67 30.45 -6.41
CA LYS A 151 -0.07 29.41 -7.12
C LYS A 151 0.24 29.41 -8.62
N GLN A 152 0.40 30.58 -9.23
CA GLN A 152 0.81 30.71 -10.64
C GLN A 152 2.21 30.14 -10.85
N ILE A 153 3.19 30.54 -10.03
CA ILE A 153 4.57 30.03 -10.11
C ILE A 153 4.61 28.50 -9.97
N VAL A 154 3.87 27.94 -9.00
CA VAL A 154 3.80 26.49 -8.82
C VAL A 154 3.17 25.80 -10.03
N ASN A 155 2.16 26.41 -10.65
CA ASN A 155 1.54 25.86 -11.85
C ASN A 155 2.49 25.87 -13.05
N GLU A 156 3.20 26.97 -13.27
CA GLU A 156 4.23 27.08 -14.31
C GLU A 156 5.34 26.06 -14.10
N TRP A 157 5.81 25.89 -12.86
CA TRP A 157 6.79 24.86 -12.52
C TRP A 157 6.26 23.44 -12.81
N LYS A 158 5.00 23.14 -12.48
CA LYS A 158 4.39 21.83 -12.80
C LYS A 158 4.34 21.58 -14.31
N ILE A 159 3.92 22.58 -15.09
CA ILE A 159 3.83 22.47 -16.55
C ILE A 159 5.22 22.25 -17.16
N THR A 160 6.20 23.07 -16.79
CA THR A 160 7.57 22.96 -17.29
C THR A 160 8.20 21.63 -16.89
N LYS A 161 7.97 21.16 -15.65
CA LYS A 161 8.48 19.88 -15.18
C LYS A 161 7.85 18.70 -15.94
N ALA A 162 6.54 18.74 -16.18
CA ALA A 162 5.84 17.72 -16.96
C ALA A 162 6.33 17.67 -18.41
N ALA A 163 6.48 18.82 -19.06
CA ALA A 163 7.00 18.91 -20.43
C ALA A 163 8.42 18.34 -20.54
N LEU A 164 9.30 18.65 -19.57
CA LEU A 164 10.65 18.10 -19.54
C LEU A 164 10.66 16.57 -19.40
N GLU A 165 9.75 16.02 -18.59
CA GLU A 165 9.63 14.57 -18.40
C GLU A 165 9.09 13.87 -19.65
N GLU A 166 8.07 14.45 -20.28
CA GLU A 166 7.54 13.95 -21.56
C GLU A 166 8.60 13.94 -22.66
N ASP A 167 9.43 14.98 -22.73
CA ASP A 167 10.52 15.05 -23.71
C ASP A 167 11.60 14.00 -23.45
N LYS A 168 11.94 13.70 -22.19
CA LYS A 168 12.84 12.59 -21.85
C LYS A 168 12.27 11.26 -22.31
N ILE A 169 11.02 10.96 -21.98
CA ILE A 169 10.33 9.73 -22.40
C ILE A 169 10.33 9.63 -23.94
N ARG A 170 10.11 10.75 -24.63
CA ARG A 170 10.15 10.82 -26.10
C ARG A 170 11.54 10.52 -26.65
N GLN A 171 12.59 11.04 -26.02
CA GLN A 171 13.97 10.76 -26.41
C GLN A 171 14.35 9.29 -26.18
N GLU A 172 13.99 8.73 -25.01
CA GLU A 172 14.23 7.33 -24.70
C GLU A 172 13.55 6.40 -25.70
N LYS A 173 12.28 6.65 -26.03
CA LYS A 173 11.55 5.90 -27.08
C LYS A 173 12.23 5.97 -28.44
N LYS A 174 12.75 7.14 -28.82
CA LYS A 174 13.51 7.29 -30.08
C LYS A 174 14.79 6.47 -30.06
N ILE A 175 15.53 6.49 -28.95
CA ILE A 175 16.77 5.71 -28.77
C ILE A 175 16.47 4.22 -28.83
N GLU A 176 15.45 3.76 -28.10
CA GLU A 176 15.02 2.36 -28.09
C GLU A 176 14.58 1.90 -29.49
N GLU A 177 13.86 2.74 -30.24
CA GLU A 177 13.44 2.39 -31.60
C GLU A 177 14.66 2.25 -32.54
N ILE A 178 15.65 3.13 -32.42
CA ILE A 178 16.91 3.05 -33.16
C ILE A 178 17.66 1.76 -32.80
N GLU A 179 17.77 1.43 -31.51
CA GLU A 179 18.42 0.22 -31.04
C GLU A 179 17.68 -1.04 -31.51
N ARG A 180 16.35 -1.05 -31.45
CA ARG A 180 15.51 -2.12 -31.97
C ARG A 180 15.73 -2.33 -33.47
N LYS A 181 15.81 -1.24 -34.25
CA LYS A 181 16.11 -1.31 -35.69
C LYS A 181 17.52 -1.86 -35.94
N LYS A 182 18.52 -1.45 -35.16
CA LYS A 182 19.89 -2.00 -35.24
C LYS A 182 19.92 -3.50 -34.94
N ARG A 183 19.30 -3.94 -33.84
CA ARG A 183 19.20 -5.37 -33.48
C ARG A 183 18.47 -6.19 -34.55
N ALA A 184 17.38 -5.66 -35.10
CA ALA A 184 16.66 -6.31 -36.19
C ALA A 184 17.51 -6.42 -37.47
N MET A 185 18.27 -5.37 -37.81
CA MET A 185 19.19 -5.38 -38.95
C MET A 185 20.28 -6.44 -38.78
N GLU A 186 20.89 -6.52 -37.60
CA GLU A 186 21.92 -7.51 -37.29
C GLU A 186 21.38 -8.94 -37.34
N ALA A 187 20.21 -9.18 -36.73
CA ALA A 187 19.54 -10.47 -36.79
C ALA A 187 19.22 -10.88 -38.23
N ASN A 188 18.68 -9.96 -39.03
CA ASN A 188 18.41 -10.21 -40.46
C ASN A 188 19.68 -10.50 -41.25
N ARG A 189 20.82 -9.87 -40.91
CA ARG A 189 22.12 -10.17 -41.52
C ARG A 189 22.54 -11.61 -41.20
N LEU A 190 22.43 -12.02 -39.94
CA LEU A 190 22.78 -13.38 -39.50
C LEU A 190 21.86 -14.43 -40.13
N ILE A 191 20.55 -14.19 -40.18
CA ILE A 191 19.58 -15.09 -40.82
C ILE A 191 19.98 -15.34 -42.29
N ARG A 192 20.33 -14.30 -43.04
CA ARG A 192 20.78 -14.44 -44.43
C ARG A 192 22.06 -15.28 -44.55
N GLN A 193 22.99 -15.12 -43.61
CA GLN A 193 24.22 -15.93 -43.58
C GLN A 193 23.91 -17.41 -43.33
N TYR A 194 23.07 -17.71 -42.35
CA TYR A 194 22.66 -19.09 -42.05
C TYR A 194 21.89 -19.73 -43.20
N GLN A 195 20.95 -19.01 -43.81
CA GLN A 195 20.22 -19.49 -44.99
C GLN A 195 21.17 -19.87 -46.13
N SER A 196 22.18 -19.05 -46.41
CA SER A 196 23.18 -19.35 -47.43
C SER A 196 24.02 -20.61 -47.09
N GLN A 197 24.36 -20.81 -45.83
CA GLN A 197 25.06 -22.02 -45.38
C GLN A 197 24.18 -23.27 -45.49
N ASP A 198 22.91 -23.16 -45.09
CA ASP A 198 21.93 -24.23 -45.19
C ASP A 198 21.67 -24.60 -46.65
N ASP A 199 21.55 -23.63 -47.55
CA ASP A 199 21.40 -23.88 -48.99
C ASP A 199 22.58 -24.69 -49.55
N MET A 200 23.80 -24.37 -49.14
CA MET A 200 25.00 -25.11 -49.51
C MET A 200 24.99 -26.54 -48.95
N TYR A 201 24.55 -26.72 -47.71
CA TYR A 201 24.40 -28.03 -47.08
C TYR A 201 23.33 -28.88 -47.77
N ILE A 202 22.15 -28.30 -48.03
CA ILE A 202 21.04 -28.93 -48.75
C ILE A 202 21.47 -29.34 -50.16
N ALA A 203 22.17 -28.47 -50.88
CA ALA A 203 22.69 -28.78 -52.22
C ALA A 203 23.67 -29.97 -52.18
N ARG A 204 24.56 -30.02 -51.18
CA ARG A 204 25.49 -31.14 -50.98
C ARG A 204 24.73 -32.43 -50.65
N ALA A 205 23.77 -32.38 -49.75
CA ALA A 205 22.95 -33.54 -49.37
C ALA A 205 22.14 -34.08 -50.56
N ARG A 206 21.57 -33.21 -51.40
CA ARG A 206 20.88 -33.61 -52.65
C ARG A 206 21.83 -34.33 -53.60
N LYS A 207 23.03 -33.79 -53.84
CA LYS A 207 24.04 -34.45 -54.69
C LYS A 207 24.44 -35.83 -54.17
N ILE A 208 24.60 -35.99 -52.86
CA ILE A 208 24.89 -37.31 -52.25
C ILE A 208 23.73 -38.27 -52.50
N ARG A 209 22.49 -37.82 -52.25
CA ARG A 209 21.29 -38.64 -52.48
C ARG A 209 21.12 -39.03 -53.96
N GLU A 210 21.40 -38.13 -54.90
CA GLU A 210 21.41 -38.44 -56.34
C GLU A 210 22.49 -39.46 -56.70
N ARG A 211 23.70 -39.35 -56.12
CA ARG A 211 24.77 -40.34 -56.27
C ARG A 211 24.40 -41.70 -55.68
N ASP A 212 23.66 -41.74 -54.58
CA ASP A 212 23.24 -43.00 -53.97
C ASP A 212 22.04 -43.62 -54.68
N ASN A 213 21.11 -42.81 -55.19
CA ASN A 213 19.98 -43.27 -56.01
C ASN A 213 20.44 -43.79 -57.39
N SER A 214 21.56 -43.31 -57.93
CA SER A 214 22.12 -43.79 -59.20
C SER A 214 22.93 -45.08 -59.05
N LYS A 215 23.24 -45.52 -57.82
CA LYS A 215 23.81 -46.85 -57.58
C LYS A 215 22.67 -47.88 -57.60
N PRO A 216 22.74 -48.94 -58.43
CA PRO A 216 21.74 -49.98 -58.41
C PRO A 216 21.69 -50.59 -57.01
N THR A 217 20.49 -50.70 -56.43
CA THR A 217 20.28 -51.37 -55.14
C THR A 217 20.57 -52.86 -55.34
N ILE A 218 21.81 -53.27 -55.08
CA ILE A 218 22.18 -54.68 -55.04
C ILE A 218 21.53 -55.24 -53.77
N ARG A 219 20.30 -55.76 -53.90
CA ARG A 219 19.70 -56.61 -52.86
C ARG A 219 20.68 -57.74 -52.60
N SER A 220 21.24 -57.80 -51.40
CA SER A 220 22.08 -58.90 -50.95
C SER A 220 21.34 -60.22 -51.20
N LYS A 221 21.81 -61.02 -52.16
CA LYS A 221 21.33 -62.38 -52.42
C LYS A 221 21.77 -63.28 -51.28
N SER A 222 21.24 -63.07 -50.07
CA SER A 222 21.51 -63.92 -48.90
C SER A 222 20.60 -65.14 -48.84
N SER A 223 19.67 -65.29 -49.80
CA SER A 223 18.96 -66.56 -50.00
C SER A 223 19.90 -67.57 -50.66
N GLN A 224 20.57 -68.39 -49.86
CA GLN A 224 21.24 -69.59 -50.37
C GLN A 224 20.17 -70.47 -51.05
N LEU A 225 20.38 -70.83 -52.31
CA LEU A 225 19.51 -71.74 -53.06
C LEU A 225 19.75 -73.16 -52.55
N VAL A 226 19.10 -73.53 -51.46
CA VAL A 226 19.13 -74.92 -50.96
C VAL A 226 18.04 -75.72 -51.69
N PRO A 227 18.37 -76.86 -52.32
CA PRO A 227 17.38 -77.75 -52.93
C PRO A 227 16.32 -78.19 -51.91
N ARG A 228 15.07 -78.32 -52.36
CA ARG A 228 13.96 -78.75 -51.50
C ARG A 228 14.11 -80.24 -51.17
N ASP A 229 14.49 -80.55 -49.93
CA ASP A 229 14.55 -81.92 -49.40
C ASP A 229 13.19 -82.31 -48.80
N PRO A 230 12.41 -83.22 -49.41
CA PRO A 230 11.09 -83.62 -48.93
C PRO A 230 11.14 -84.40 -47.61
N ASP A 231 12.26 -85.07 -47.29
CA ASP A 231 12.39 -85.87 -46.08
C ASP A 231 12.91 -85.06 -44.88
N ARG A 232 13.23 -83.78 -45.08
CA ARG A 232 13.75 -82.89 -44.02
C ARG A 232 12.81 -82.75 -42.83
N LEU A 233 11.50 -82.89 -43.05
CA LEU A 233 10.49 -82.85 -41.98
C LEU A 233 10.44 -84.15 -41.15
N LEU A 234 10.86 -85.27 -41.72
CA LEU A 234 10.84 -86.58 -41.07
C LEU A 234 12.15 -86.91 -40.34
N LYS A 235 13.22 -86.16 -40.63
CA LYS A 235 14.51 -86.32 -39.95
C LYS A 235 14.57 -85.38 -38.73
N PRO A 236 14.98 -85.88 -37.55
CA PRO A 236 15.23 -85.00 -36.42
C PRO A 236 16.31 -83.98 -36.76
N THR A 237 16.17 -82.77 -36.22
CA THR A 237 17.16 -81.72 -36.45
C THR A 237 18.48 -82.11 -35.79
N ILE A 238 19.62 -81.70 -36.35
CA ILE A 238 20.97 -81.93 -35.76
C ILE A 238 20.99 -81.54 -34.28
N GLN A 239 20.33 -80.43 -33.94
CA GLN A 239 20.24 -79.95 -32.56
C GLN A 239 19.41 -80.86 -31.63
N TRP A 240 18.37 -81.53 -32.15
CA TRP A 240 17.61 -82.54 -31.39
C TRP A 240 18.43 -83.81 -31.17
N MET A 241 19.15 -84.28 -32.20
CA MET A 241 20.05 -85.42 -32.07
C MET A 241 21.13 -85.18 -31.02
N ASN A 242 21.71 -83.98 -30.98
CA ASN A 242 22.72 -83.60 -29.99
C ASN A 242 22.14 -83.60 -28.56
N ARG A 243 20.91 -83.07 -28.36
CA ARG A 243 20.26 -83.07 -27.04
C ARG A 243 19.92 -84.47 -26.52
N VAL A 244 19.44 -85.35 -27.40
CA VAL A 244 19.10 -86.73 -27.01
C VAL A 244 20.34 -87.58 -26.75
N HIS A 245 21.43 -87.35 -27.51
CA HIS A 245 22.72 -87.95 -27.19
C HIS A 245 23.27 -87.47 -25.84
N ASP A 246 23.09 -86.19 -25.50
CA ASP A 246 23.50 -85.64 -24.20
C ASP A 246 22.66 -86.16 -23.02
N GLU A 247 21.37 -86.50 -23.21
CA GLU A 247 20.53 -87.08 -22.15
C GLU A 247 20.81 -88.56 -21.88
N SER A 248 21.31 -89.32 -22.86
CA SER A 248 21.71 -90.73 -22.64
C SER A 248 22.97 -90.89 -21.77
N HIS A 249 23.70 -89.80 -21.49
CA HIS A 249 24.92 -89.78 -20.68
C HIS A 249 24.79 -88.98 -19.37
N SER A 250 23.59 -88.50 -18.99
CA SER A 250 23.39 -87.64 -17.80
C SER A 250 22.78 -88.35 -16.57
N LEU A 251 23.14 -89.62 -16.34
CA LEU A 251 23.01 -90.26 -15.02
C LEU A 251 24.28 -90.11 -14.20
N ILE A 252 24.83 -88.90 -14.04
CA ILE A 252 25.72 -88.52 -12.94
C ILE A 252 25.55 -87.01 -12.66
N SER A 253 25.17 -86.72 -11.41
CA SER A 253 25.27 -85.47 -10.63
C SER A 253 26.16 -84.36 -11.22
N PHE A 254 25.65 -83.12 -11.30
CA PHE A 254 26.23 -81.87 -10.72
C PHE A 254 25.46 -80.60 -11.19
N PRO A 255 25.56 -79.45 -10.48
CA PRO A 255 24.41 -78.65 -10.06
C PRO A 255 24.05 -77.54 -11.05
N ALA A 256 22.82 -77.06 -10.92
CA ALA A 256 22.28 -75.90 -11.62
C ALA A 256 23.19 -74.66 -11.51
N CYS A 257 24.01 -74.42 -12.54
CA CYS A 257 24.69 -73.13 -12.71
C CYS A 257 23.69 -72.13 -13.31
N THR A 258 22.69 -71.74 -12.52
CA THR A 258 21.89 -70.55 -12.80
C THR A 258 22.72 -69.34 -12.39
N VAL A 259 23.39 -68.71 -13.35
CA VAL A 259 24.05 -67.42 -13.09
C VAL A 259 22.94 -66.41 -12.77
N SER A 260 22.83 -66.01 -11.50
CA SER A 260 21.82 -65.07 -11.02
C SER A 260 21.98 -63.73 -11.75
N LEU A 261 20.86 -63.17 -12.25
CA LEU A 261 20.77 -61.89 -12.96
C LEU A 261 21.43 -60.72 -12.20
N ASN A 262 21.58 -60.85 -10.88
CA ASN A 262 22.22 -59.85 -10.02
C ASN A 262 23.74 -59.74 -10.23
N ASN A 263 24.38 -60.75 -10.83
CA ASN A 263 25.84 -60.80 -11.03
C ASN A 263 26.26 -60.34 -12.43
N LEU A 264 25.36 -59.76 -13.23
CA LEU A 264 25.68 -59.19 -14.53
C LEU A 264 26.34 -57.81 -14.36
N PRO A 265 27.46 -57.52 -15.05
CA PRO A 265 28.10 -56.22 -15.00
C PRO A 265 27.16 -55.15 -15.57
N LYS A 266 26.75 -54.19 -14.74
CA LYS A 266 25.86 -53.09 -15.15
C LYS A 266 26.67 -52.02 -15.91
N LEU A 267 26.15 -51.61 -17.07
CA LEU A 267 26.74 -50.52 -17.87
C LEU A 267 26.70 -49.18 -17.09
N LYS A 268 27.76 -48.38 -17.22
CA LYS A 268 27.90 -47.07 -16.57
C LYS A 268 26.81 -46.11 -17.06
N ILE A 269 26.11 -45.45 -16.13
CA ILE A 269 25.06 -44.48 -16.46
C ILE A 269 25.72 -43.20 -17.02
N PRO A 270 25.34 -42.72 -18.21
CA PRO A 270 25.88 -41.48 -18.79
C PRO A 270 25.60 -40.25 -17.91
N GLU A 271 26.56 -39.31 -17.85
CA GLU A 271 26.55 -38.14 -16.95
C GLU A 271 25.29 -37.25 -17.08
N TRP A 272 24.70 -37.12 -18.28
CA TRP A 272 23.48 -36.33 -18.49
C TRP A 272 22.23 -36.92 -17.82
N ARG A 273 22.30 -38.18 -17.35
CA ARG A 273 21.21 -38.88 -16.66
C ARG A 273 21.37 -38.90 -15.14
N ARG A 274 22.47 -38.39 -14.59
CA ARG A 274 22.60 -38.15 -13.15
C ARG A 274 21.70 -36.98 -12.78
N LYS A 275 20.61 -37.25 -12.06
CA LYS A 275 19.88 -36.19 -11.36
C LYS A 275 20.85 -35.54 -10.36
N LYS A 276 20.97 -34.22 -10.40
CA LYS A 276 21.69 -33.45 -9.39
C LYS A 276 20.88 -33.56 -8.09
N GLU A 277 21.42 -34.27 -7.11
CA GLU A 277 21.06 -34.10 -5.70
C GLU A 277 21.79 -32.87 -5.15
#